data_AF-A0A377E9P0-F1
#
_entry.id   AF-A0A377E9P0-F1
#
_cell.length_a   1.000
_cell.length_b   1.000
_cell.length_c   1.000
_cell.angle_alpha   90.00
_cell.angle_beta   90.00
_cell.angle_gamma   90.00
#
_symmetry.space_group_name_H-M   'P 1'
#
loop_
_entity.id
_entity.type
_entity.pdbx_description
1 polymer ?
#
loop_
_entity_poly.entity_id
_entity_poly.type
_entity_poly.pdbx_seq_one_letter_code
_entity_poly.pdbx_strand_id
1 'polypeptide(L)'
;MVKPDAAIQSGSKWGTAEDLTAAEWMFDMVKTIAPSARKPNFAGWANDIRLMRERDGRNHRDMCVLFRWACQDNFWSGNVLSPAKLRDKWTQLEINRNKQQAAVTASKPKLDLTNTDWIYGVDL
;
A
#
# COMPACT_ATOMS: atom_id res chain seq x y z
N MET A 1 -1.81 -25.50 20.39
CA MET A 1 -0.97 -26.27 19.46
C MET A 1 -0.09 -25.30 18.69
N VAL A 2 1.23 -25.48 18.75
CA VAL A 2 2.19 -24.67 17.99
C VAL A 2 2.14 -25.11 16.53
N LYS A 3 2.15 -24.15 15.59
CA LYS A 3 2.19 -24.47 14.16
C LYS A 3 3.64 -24.75 13.75
N PRO A 4 3.95 -25.90 13.11
CA PRO A 4 5.32 -26.29 12.78
C PRO A 4 6.07 -25.24 11.94
N ASP A 5 5.38 -24.60 11.00
CA ASP A 5 5.97 -23.64 10.07
C ASP A 5 5.81 -22.17 10.53
N ALA A 6 5.36 -21.95 11.77
CA ALA A 6 5.21 -20.60 12.29
C ALA A 6 6.54 -20.03 12.77
N ALA A 7 7.02 -18.98 12.11
CA ALA A 7 8.14 -18.18 12.61
C ALA A 7 7.73 -17.30 13.81
N ILE A 8 6.43 -16.99 13.92
CA ILE A 8 5.87 -16.23 15.05
C ILE A 8 4.47 -16.74 15.38
N GLN A 9 4.15 -16.83 16.68
CA GLN A 9 2.84 -17.23 17.16
C GLN A 9 2.47 -16.56 18.49
N SER A 10 1.21 -16.17 18.63
CA SER A 10 0.59 -15.73 19.89
C SER A 10 -0.86 -16.22 19.92
N GLY A 11 -1.14 -17.18 20.81
CA GLY A 11 -2.42 -17.87 20.84
C GLY A 11 -2.73 -18.55 19.50
N SER A 12 -3.85 -18.16 18.87
CA SER A 12 -4.28 -18.65 17.56
C SER A 12 -3.71 -17.87 16.37
N LYS A 13 -3.05 -16.73 16.60
CA LYS A 13 -2.48 -15.89 15.55
C LYS A 13 -1.04 -16.30 15.28
N TRP A 14 -0.71 -16.53 14.02
CA TRP A 14 0.61 -16.98 13.59
C TRP A 14 0.87 -16.59 12.13
N GLY A 15 2.15 -16.57 11.74
CA GLY A 15 2.59 -16.39 10.36
C GLY A 15 3.91 -17.10 10.07
N THR A 16 4.23 -17.31 8.79
CA THR A 16 5.51 -17.86 8.34
C THR A 16 6.64 -16.83 8.48
N ALA A 17 7.87 -17.23 8.14
CA ALA A 17 9.00 -16.31 8.11
C ALA A 17 8.76 -15.13 7.15
N GLU A 18 8.25 -15.40 5.95
CA GLU A 18 7.96 -14.36 4.95
C GLU A 18 6.84 -13.42 5.41
N ASP A 19 5.82 -13.95 6.08
CA ASP A 19 4.74 -13.14 6.66
C ASP A 19 5.27 -12.19 7.74
N LEU A 20 6.19 -12.66 8.58
CA LEU A 20 6.86 -11.85 9.60
C LEU A 20 7.76 -10.77 8.97
N THR A 21 8.58 -11.14 7.98
CA THR A 21 9.44 -10.17 7.28
C THR A 21 8.62 -9.05 6.63
N ALA A 22 7.49 -9.39 5.99
CA ALA A 22 6.59 -8.38 5.45
C ALA A 22 5.98 -7.50 6.55
N ALA A 23 5.60 -8.07 7.70
CA ALA A 23 5.07 -7.32 8.84
C ALA A 23 6.09 -6.32 9.41
N GLU A 24 7.34 -6.74 9.57
CA GLU A 24 8.45 -5.89 10.04
C GLU A 24 8.71 -4.75 9.06
N TRP A 25 8.80 -5.06 7.76
CA TRP A 25 8.98 -4.05 6.71
C TRP A 25 7.83 -3.04 6.68
N MET A 26 6.58 -3.49 6.81
CA MET A 26 5.42 -2.58 6.89
C MET A 26 5.51 -1.67 8.12
N PHE A 27 6.04 -2.16 9.25
CA PHE A 27 6.20 -1.33 10.43
C PHE A 27 7.34 -0.31 10.25
N ASP A 28 8.43 -0.67 9.60
CA ASP A 28 9.48 0.29 9.24
C ASP A 28 8.94 1.38 8.33
N MET A 29 8.07 1.05 7.36
CA MET A 29 7.34 2.04 6.56
C MET A 29 6.49 2.98 7.42
N VAL A 30 5.73 2.45 8.40
CA VAL A 30 4.96 3.28 9.34
C VAL A 30 5.87 4.24 10.11
N LYS A 31 7.03 3.79 10.57
CA LYS A 31 7.99 4.66 11.28
C LYS A 31 8.52 5.81 10.43
N THR A 32 8.56 5.67 9.11
CA THR A 32 8.97 6.78 8.22
C THR A 32 7.98 7.94 8.23
N ILE A 33 6.71 7.68 8.57
CA ILE A 33 5.63 8.68 8.62
C ILE A 33 5.35 9.11 10.05
N ALA A 34 5.39 8.16 10.99
CA ALA A 34 5.17 8.37 12.41
C ALA A 34 6.33 7.77 13.22
N PRO A 35 7.46 8.49 13.39
CA PRO A 35 8.63 7.98 14.11
C PRO A 35 8.35 7.56 15.56
N SER A 36 7.32 8.15 16.18
CA SER A 36 6.86 7.82 17.54
C SER A 36 5.94 6.59 17.61
N ALA A 37 5.67 5.92 16.49
CA ALA A 37 4.81 4.74 16.44
C ALA A 37 5.34 3.62 17.34
N ARG A 38 4.47 3.10 18.20
CA ARG A 38 4.78 2.00 19.12
C ARG A 38 4.88 0.68 18.36
N LYS A 39 5.76 -0.21 18.83
CA LYS A 39 5.95 -1.56 18.27
C LYS A 39 4.60 -2.31 18.24
N PRO A 40 4.16 -2.83 17.08
CA PRO A 40 2.90 -3.54 16.97
C PRO A 40 3.02 -4.96 17.53
N ASN A 41 1.87 -5.62 17.67
CA ASN A 41 1.84 -7.07 17.86
C ASN A 41 2.14 -7.77 16.52
N PHE A 42 3.41 -8.16 16.32
CA PHE A 42 3.85 -8.81 15.09
C PHE A 42 3.17 -10.16 14.83
N ALA A 43 2.79 -10.93 15.86
CA ALA A 43 2.03 -12.16 15.65
C ALA A 43 0.65 -11.88 15.02
N GLY A 44 0.04 -10.76 15.39
CA GLY A 44 -1.21 -10.30 14.78
C GLY A 44 -1.01 -9.83 13.33
N TRP A 45 0.02 -9.03 13.08
CA TRP A 45 0.31 -8.52 11.75
C TRP A 45 0.69 -9.62 10.76
N ALA A 46 1.61 -10.50 11.15
CA ALA A 46 1.99 -11.66 10.34
C ALA A 46 0.79 -12.57 10.06
N ASN A 47 -0.12 -12.73 11.03
CA ASN A 47 -1.37 -13.46 10.80
C ASN A 47 -2.25 -12.79 9.75
N ASP A 48 -2.43 -11.47 9.79
CA ASP A 48 -3.26 -10.75 8.82
C ASP A 48 -2.67 -10.85 7.40
N ILE A 49 -1.34 -10.77 7.28
CA ILE A 49 -0.59 -10.97 6.03
C ILE A 49 -0.77 -12.41 5.52
N ARG A 50 -0.59 -13.41 6.40
CA ARG A 50 -0.83 -14.82 6.06
C ARG A 50 -2.25 -15.02 5.53
N LEU A 51 -3.25 -14.42 6.19
CA LEU A 51 -4.63 -14.51 5.73
C LEU A 51 -4.81 -13.84 4.37
N MET A 52 -4.11 -12.74 4.08
CA MET A 52 -4.15 -12.11 2.74
C MET A 52 -3.55 -13.04 1.68
N ARG A 53 -2.50 -13.78 2.02
CA ARG A 53 -1.90 -14.78 1.13
C ARG A 53 -2.81 -15.99 0.91
N GLU A 54 -3.25 -16.62 1.98
CA GLU A 54 -3.94 -17.91 1.93
C GLU A 54 -5.42 -17.78 1.58
N ARG A 55 -6.09 -16.68 1.96
CA ARG A 55 -7.53 -16.51 1.76
C ARG A 55 -7.88 -15.52 0.67
N ASP A 56 -7.08 -14.47 0.52
CA ASP A 56 -7.39 -13.40 -0.45
C ASP A 56 -6.61 -13.57 -1.76
N GLY A 57 -5.69 -14.54 -1.84
CA GLY A 57 -4.89 -14.81 -3.03
C GLY A 57 -3.85 -13.72 -3.36
N ARG A 58 -3.45 -12.91 -2.37
CA ARG A 58 -2.51 -11.79 -2.56
C ARG A 58 -1.09 -12.23 -2.22
N ASN A 59 -0.09 -11.84 -2.99
CA ASN A 59 1.32 -12.12 -2.64
C ASN A 59 1.93 -10.97 -1.81
N HIS A 60 3.00 -11.24 -1.06
CA HIS A 60 3.65 -10.24 -0.20
C HIS A 60 4.11 -9.00 -0.95
N ARG A 61 4.58 -9.16 -2.20
CA ARG A 61 5.07 -8.05 -3.01
C ARG A 61 3.95 -7.03 -3.27
N ASP A 62 2.79 -7.48 -3.73
CA ASP A 62 1.65 -6.62 -4.00
C ASP A 62 1.15 -5.95 -2.72
N MET A 63 1.15 -6.68 -1.60
CA MET A 63 0.82 -6.10 -0.29
C MET A 63 1.76 -4.97 0.10
N CYS A 64 3.08 -5.20 0.01
CA CYS A 64 4.08 -4.18 0.35
C CYS A 64 4.03 -2.97 -0.60
N VAL A 65 3.83 -3.19 -1.90
CA VAL A 65 3.69 -2.11 -2.89
C VAL A 65 2.46 -1.25 -2.58
N LEU A 66 1.30 -1.87 -2.33
CA LEU A 66 0.08 -1.13 -2.03
C LEU A 66 0.16 -0.43 -0.68
N PHE A 67 0.75 -1.07 0.33
CA PHE A 67 0.96 -0.50 1.65
C PHE A 67 1.85 0.74 1.60
N ARG A 68 2.99 0.67 0.88
CA ARG A 68 3.87 1.83 0.67
C ARG A 68 3.16 2.98 -0.01
N TRP A 69 2.38 2.70 -1.06
CA TRP A 69 1.59 3.75 -1.71
C TRP A 69 0.59 4.39 -0.73
N ALA A 70 -0.15 3.58 0.04
CA ALA A 70 -1.10 4.08 1.02
C ALA A 70 -0.41 4.94 2.10
N CYS A 71 0.76 4.52 2.55
CA CYS A 71 1.64 5.23 3.47
C CYS A 71 2.11 6.61 2.94
N GLN A 72 2.21 6.79 1.63
CA GLN A 72 2.67 8.03 0.99
C GLN A 72 1.51 8.93 0.52
N ASP A 73 0.29 8.42 0.53
CA ASP A 73 -0.88 9.16 0.09
C ASP A 73 -1.41 10.06 1.23
N ASN A 74 -1.77 11.29 0.89
CA ASN A 74 -2.22 12.31 1.85
C ASN A 74 -3.47 11.89 2.64
N PHE A 75 -4.36 11.10 2.04
CA PHE A 75 -5.57 10.61 2.70
C PHE A 75 -5.34 9.27 3.39
N TRP A 76 -4.66 8.33 2.72
CA TRP A 76 -4.52 6.96 3.22
C TRP A 76 -3.45 6.79 4.29
N SER A 77 -2.44 7.67 4.35
CA SER A 77 -1.34 7.58 5.31
C SER A 77 -1.79 7.61 6.78
N GLY A 78 -2.87 8.34 7.09
CA GLY A 78 -3.46 8.34 8.44
C GLY A 78 -4.45 7.19 8.69
N ASN A 79 -4.91 6.50 7.65
CA ASN A 79 -6.00 5.52 7.71
C ASN A 79 -5.52 4.06 7.58
N VAL A 80 -4.37 3.83 6.95
CA VAL A 80 -3.81 2.51 6.69
C VAL A 80 -2.39 2.43 7.25
N LEU A 81 -2.32 2.03 8.52
CA LEU A 81 -1.07 1.88 9.28
C LEU A 81 -0.88 0.45 9.81
N SER A 82 -1.64 -0.51 9.29
CA SER A 82 -1.52 -1.92 9.67
C SER A 82 -2.00 -2.87 8.56
N PRO A 83 -1.54 -4.14 8.55
CA PRO A 83 -2.01 -5.14 7.60
C PRO A 83 -3.51 -5.41 7.67
N ALA A 84 -4.13 -5.38 8.86
CA ALA A 84 -5.57 -5.51 9.01
C ALA A 84 -6.34 -4.42 8.24
N LYS A 85 -5.88 -3.16 8.33
CA LYS A 85 -6.49 -2.03 7.60
C LYS A 85 -6.22 -2.10 6.11
N LEU A 86 -5.01 -2.52 5.71
CA LEU A 86 -4.68 -2.79 4.31
C LEU A 86 -5.63 -3.83 3.71
N ARG A 87 -5.84 -4.95 4.42
CA ARG A 87 -6.74 -6.02 4.02
C ARG A 87 -8.18 -5.54 3.84
N ASP A 88 -8.69 -4.79 4.82
CA ASP A 88 -10.06 -4.23 4.83
C ASP A 88 -10.29 -3.24 3.66
N LYS A 89 -9.28 -2.41 3.34
CA LYS A 89 -9.40 -1.35 2.33
C LYS A 89 -8.82 -1.68 0.97
N TRP A 90 -8.32 -2.91 0.77
CA TRP A 90 -7.57 -3.31 -0.42
C TRP A 90 -8.17 -2.83 -1.73
N THR A 91 -9.43 -3.20 -2.02
CA THR A 91 -10.11 -2.84 -3.28
C THR A 91 -10.21 -1.33 -3.46
N GLN A 92 -10.48 -0.61 -2.38
CA GLN A 92 -10.57 0.85 -2.43
C GLN A 92 -9.20 1.48 -2.69
N LEU A 93 -8.14 0.97 -2.08
CA LEU A 93 -6.77 1.42 -2.30
C LEU A 93 -6.33 1.18 -3.75
N GLU A 94 -6.61 -0.01 -4.32
CA GLU A 94 -6.29 -0.31 -5.73
C GLU A 94 -6.98 0.66 -6.69
N ILE A 95 -8.28 0.93 -6.50
CA ILE A 95 -9.03 1.87 -7.34
C ILE A 95 -8.42 3.28 -7.24
N ASN A 96 -8.10 3.75 -6.04
CA ASN A 96 -7.53 5.09 -5.84
C ASN A 96 -6.13 5.20 -6.44
N ARG A 97 -5.26 4.20 -6.24
CA ARG A 97 -3.92 4.14 -6.81
C ARG A 97 -3.97 4.18 -8.34
N ASN A 98 -4.85 3.39 -8.96
CA ASN A 98 -4.97 3.33 -10.41
C ASN A 98 -5.51 4.65 -10.99
N LYS A 99 -6.49 5.28 -10.33
CA LYS A 99 -6.99 6.60 -10.72
C LYS A 99 -5.88 7.67 -10.67
N GLN A 100 -5.07 7.67 -9.61
CA GLN A 100 -3.94 8.60 -9.51
C GLN A 100 -2.89 8.36 -10.61
N GLN A 101 -2.56 7.10 -10.91
CA GLN A 101 -1.62 6.77 -11.99
C GLN A 101 -2.16 7.19 -13.37
N ALA A 102 -3.46 7.01 -13.63
CA ALA A 102 -4.10 7.46 -14.85
C ALA A 102 -4.06 8.99 -14.98
N ALA A 103 -4.31 9.72 -13.89
CA ALA A 103 -4.22 11.19 -13.86
C ALA A 103 -2.79 11.69 -14.12
N VAL A 104 -1.76 11.05 -13.54
CA VAL A 104 -0.36 11.40 -13.79
C VAL A 104 0.06 11.12 -15.24
N THR A 105 -0.48 10.05 -15.84
CA THR A 105 -0.22 9.73 -17.25
C THR A 105 -0.93 10.71 -18.19
N ALA A 106 -2.14 11.16 -17.83
CA ALA A 106 -2.93 12.11 -18.60
C ALA A 106 -2.45 13.57 -18.44
N SER A 107 -1.80 13.93 -17.31
CA SER A 107 -1.31 15.28 -17.04
C SER A 107 0.02 15.63 -17.73
N LYS A 108 0.54 14.75 -18.59
CA LYS A 108 1.46 15.16 -19.66
C LYS A 108 0.68 15.57 -20.93
N PRO A 109 0.24 16.82 -21.02
CA PRO A 109 0.30 17.55 -22.27
C PRO A 109 1.17 18.79 -22.07
N LYS A 110 2.28 18.93 -22.81
CA LYS A 110 2.83 20.26 -23.06
C LYS A 110 1.92 20.93 -24.10
N LEU A 111 0.70 21.28 -23.69
CA LEU A 111 -0.03 22.33 -24.38
C LEU A 111 0.62 23.63 -23.92
N ASP A 112 1.46 24.15 -24.79
CA ASP A 112 2.06 25.46 -24.62
C ASP A 112 0.94 26.51 -24.76
N LEU A 113 0.35 26.89 -23.63
CA LEU A 113 -0.69 27.93 -23.55
C LEU A 113 -0.13 29.33 -23.88
N THR A 114 1.16 29.45 -24.19
CA THR A 114 1.80 30.67 -24.69
C THR A 114 2.11 30.60 -26.19
N ASN A 115 1.87 29.46 -26.85
CA ASN A 115 2.06 29.36 -28.28
C ASN A 115 0.84 29.91 -29.04
N THR A 116 0.97 31.14 -29.52
CA THR A 116 0.00 31.85 -30.36
C THR A 116 -0.04 31.36 -31.82
N ASP A 117 0.61 30.25 -32.16
CA ASP A 117 0.63 29.69 -33.53
C ASP A 117 -0.75 29.35 -34.12
N TRP A 118 -1.81 29.28 -33.31
CA TRP A 118 -3.17 29.05 -33.80
C TRP A 118 -3.82 30.26 -34.48
N ILE A 119 -3.29 31.47 -34.29
CA ILE A 119 -3.93 32.71 -34.77
C ILE A 119 -3.51 33.11 -36.20
N TYR A 120 -2.43 32.55 -36.73
CA TYR A 120 -1.87 32.94 -38.04
C TYR A 120 -2.41 32.11 -39.23
N GLY A 121 -3.30 31.15 -38.99
CA GLY A 121 -3.85 30.26 -40.03
C GLY A 121 -5.27 30.60 -40.49
N VAL A 122 -5.82 31.75 -40.08
CA VAL A 122 -7.17 32.18 -40.45
C VAL A 122 -7.05 33.33 -41.44
N ASP A 123 -7.04 33.00 -42.74
CA ASP A 123 -7.26 34.02 -43.78
C ASP A 123 -8.72 34.51 -43.71
N LEU A 124 -8.91 35.83 -43.83
CA LEU A 124 -10.20 36.54 -43.83
C LEU A 124 -11.05 36.23 -45.07
#